data_AF-A0A6A4L354-F1
#
_entry.id   AF-A0A6A4L354-F1
#
_cell.length_a   1.000
_cell.length_b   1.000
_cell.length_c   1.000
_cell.angle_alpha   90.00
_cell.angle_beta   90.00
_cell.angle_gamma   90.00
#
_symmetry.space_group_name_H-M   'P 1'
#
loop_
_entity.id
_entity.type
_entity.pdbx_description
1 polymer ?
#
loop_
_entity_poly.entity_id
_entity_poly.type
_entity_poly.pdbx_seq_one_letter_code
_entity_poly.pdbx_strand_id
1 'polypeptide(L)'
;MASILAAGVGECERAPSAGETKRCVGSVEDMIDFSISVLGRNVVVRTTENTEGSKKDVMIGKVNGINGGKVRVYEADILDPKTKAKINHGVAICHVDTSSWSAGHGAFMALGSGPGKIEVCHWIFENDMTWTTAD
;
A
#
# COMPACT_ATOMS: atom_id res chain seq x y z
N MET A 1 1.03 2.96 -24.15
CA MET A 1 0.60 3.98 -23.17
C MET A 1 -0.91 3.98 -22.97
N ALA A 2 -1.74 4.05 -24.01
CA ALA A 2 -3.21 4.03 -23.86
C ALA A 2 -3.75 2.81 -23.07
N SER A 3 -3.13 1.64 -23.22
CA SER A 3 -3.54 0.42 -22.50
C SER A 3 -3.33 0.47 -20.98
N ILE A 4 -2.27 1.15 -20.51
CA ILE A 4 -1.98 1.26 -19.07
C ILE A 4 -2.98 2.23 -18.42
N LEU A 5 -3.27 3.35 -19.09
CA LEU A 5 -4.29 4.28 -18.63
C LEU A 5 -5.68 3.62 -18.60
N ALA A 6 -6.03 2.86 -19.64
CA ALA A 6 -7.29 2.12 -19.67
C ALA A 6 -7.39 1.06 -18.55
N ALA A 7 -6.30 0.34 -18.26
CA ALA A 7 -6.25 -0.60 -17.14
C ALA A 7 -6.39 0.11 -15.79
N GLY A 8 -5.73 1.26 -15.62
CA GLY A 8 -5.82 2.09 -14.41
C GLY A 8 -7.25 2.60 -14.18
N VAL A 9 -7.90 3.13 -15.23
CA VAL A 9 -9.31 3.55 -15.17
C VAL A 9 -10.22 2.36 -14.88
N GLY A 10 -10.02 1.22 -15.52
CA GLY A 10 -10.81 0.01 -15.25
C GLY A 10 -10.68 -0.50 -13.81
N GLU A 11 -9.48 -0.48 -13.25
CA GLU A 11 -9.24 -0.83 -11.83
C GLU A 11 -9.80 0.22 -10.88
N CYS A 12 -9.89 1.47 -11.32
CA CYS A 12 -10.55 2.51 -10.56
C CYS A 12 -12.09 2.33 -10.56
N GLU A 13 -12.68 2.10 -11.72
CA GLU A 13 -14.14 2.07 -11.91
C GLU A 13 -14.78 0.72 -11.53
N ARG A 14 -13.99 -0.33 -11.31
CA ARG A 14 -14.53 -1.61 -10.86
C ARG A 14 -15.27 -1.46 -9.53
N ALA A 15 -16.24 -2.36 -9.31
CA ALA A 15 -16.96 -2.43 -8.06
C ALA A 15 -15.99 -2.59 -6.86
N PRO A 16 -16.24 -1.89 -5.74
CA PRO A 16 -15.47 -2.06 -4.52
C PRO A 16 -15.65 -3.49 -3.98
N SER A 17 -14.62 -3.99 -3.31
CA SER A 17 -14.69 -5.22 -2.54
C SER A 17 -15.66 -5.05 -1.37
N ALA A 18 -16.15 -6.17 -0.81
CA ALA A 18 -17.03 -6.08 0.35
C ALA A 18 -16.33 -5.35 1.51
N GLY A 19 -16.94 -4.26 1.99
CA GLY A 19 -16.39 -3.40 3.05
C GLY A 19 -15.35 -2.38 2.59
N GLU A 20 -15.01 -2.31 1.30
CA GLU A 20 -14.12 -1.30 0.73
C GLU A 20 -14.91 -0.01 0.43
N THR A 21 -14.38 1.14 0.86
CA THR A 21 -14.86 2.45 0.37
C THR A 21 -13.92 2.90 -0.74
N LYS A 22 -14.43 3.04 -1.97
CA LYS A 22 -13.65 3.35 -3.16
C LYS A 22 -14.23 4.56 -3.88
N ARG A 23 -13.37 5.44 -4.39
CA ARG A 23 -13.74 6.58 -5.23
C ARG A 23 -12.67 6.82 -6.29
N CYS A 24 -13.10 6.96 -7.54
CA CYS A 24 -12.25 7.50 -8.59
C CYS A 24 -12.14 9.01 -8.50
N VAL A 25 -10.92 9.50 -8.52
CA VAL A 25 -10.59 10.91 -8.37
C VAL A 25 -9.64 11.34 -9.48
N GLY A 26 -9.81 12.58 -9.96
CA GLY A 26 -9.04 13.11 -11.10
C GLY A 26 -7.86 14.01 -10.70
N SER A 27 -7.73 14.32 -9.41
CA SER A 27 -6.75 15.28 -8.89
C SER A 27 -6.23 14.87 -7.52
N VAL A 28 -5.13 15.48 -7.09
CA VAL A 28 -4.57 15.25 -5.74
C VAL A 28 -5.42 15.91 -4.67
N GLU A 29 -6.09 17.02 -5.00
CA GLU A 29 -7.02 17.72 -4.13
C GLU A 29 -8.23 16.83 -3.81
N ASP A 30 -8.79 16.17 -4.82
CA ASP A 30 -9.88 15.20 -4.63
C ASP A 30 -9.43 13.96 -3.82
N MET A 31 -8.16 13.54 -3.95
CA MET A 31 -7.57 12.48 -3.13
C MET A 31 -7.46 12.88 -1.66
N ILE A 32 -7.09 14.14 -1.39
CA ILE A 32 -7.01 14.70 -0.03
C ILE A 32 -8.41 14.74 0.58
N ASP A 33 -9.39 15.29 -0.14
CA ASP A 33 -10.78 15.39 0.33
C ASP A 33 -11.39 14.01 0.60
N PHE A 34 -11.14 13.04 -0.29
CA PHE A 34 -11.59 11.67 -0.09
C PHE A 34 -10.93 11.04 1.15
N SER A 35 -9.62 11.18 1.30
CA SER A 35 -8.88 10.67 2.46
C SER A 35 -9.42 11.26 3.77
N ILE A 36 -9.68 12.57 3.81
CA ILE A 36 -10.27 13.23 4.98
C ILE A 36 -11.67 12.70 5.28
N SER A 37 -12.47 12.42 4.25
CA SER A 37 -13.83 11.90 4.42
C SER A 37 -13.87 10.49 5.02
N VAL A 38 -12.82 9.68 4.79
CA VAL A 38 -12.73 8.29 5.26
C VAL A 38 -11.98 8.18 6.60
N LEU A 39 -10.88 8.94 6.75
CA LEU A 39 -9.95 8.82 7.88
C LEU A 39 -10.10 9.94 8.92
N GLY A 40 -10.83 11.01 8.60
CA GLY A 40 -10.97 12.21 9.43
C GLY A 40 -9.97 13.31 9.07
N ARG A 41 -9.95 14.41 9.84
CA ARG A 41 -9.17 15.62 9.49
C ARG A 41 -7.66 15.49 9.68
N ASN A 42 -7.21 14.56 10.52
CA ASN A 42 -5.80 14.41 10.87
C ASN A 42 -5.19 13.28 10.03
N VAL A 43 -4.94 13.55 8.75
CA VAL A 43 -4.33 12.58 7.82
C VAL A 43 -2.87 12.92 7.52
N VAL A 44 -2.07 11.88 7.30
CA VAL A 44 -0.67 11.94 6.89
C VAL A 44 -0.52 11.09 5.63
N VAL A 45 0.17 11.62 4.62
CA VAL A 45 0.56 10.87 3.43
C VAL A 45 1.94 10.25 3.64
N ARG A 46 2.09 8.99 3.26
CA ARG A 46 3.31 8.20 3.40
C ARG A 46 3.66 7.54 2.07
N THR A 47 4.93 7.60 1.70
CA THR A 47 5.46 6.95 0.50
C THR A 47 6.90 6.51 0.76
N THR A 48 7.38 5.56 -0.06
CA THR A 48 8.78 5.16 -0.06
C THR A 48 9.63 6.31 -0.61
N GLU A 49 10.75 6.62 0.02
CA GLU A 49 11.52 7.82 -0.26
C GLU A 49 12.20 7.80 -1.63
N ASN A 50 12.74 6.65 -2.06
CA ASN A 50 13.36 6.49 -3.38
C ASN A 50 13.34 5.03 -3.88
N THR A 51 13.98 4.74 -5.02
CA THR A 51 14.07 3.37 -5.57
C THR A 51 15.37 2.63 -5.22
N GLU A 52 16.26 3.21 -4.42
CA GLU A 52 17.48 2.56 -3.99
C GLU A 52 17.18 1.31 -3.15
N GLY A 53 17.99 0.28 -3.35
CA GLY A 53 17.78 -1.05 -2.77
C GLY A 53 16.83 -1.96 -3.56
N SER A 54 16.05 -1.42 -4.51
CA SER A 54 15.17 -2.25 -5.34
C SER A 54 15.97 -3.28 -6.15
N LYS A 55 15.47 -4.53 -6.19
CA LYS A 55 16.08 -5.67 -6.90
C LYS A 55 17.49 -6.05 -6.40
N LYS A 56 17.88 -5.59 -5.21
CA LYS A 56 19.14 -5.92 -4.54
C LYS A 56 18.84 -6.57 -3.19
N ASP A 57 19.81 -7.30 -2.67
CA ASP A 57 19.77 -7.75 -1.28
C ASP A 57 19.93 -6.54 -0.36
N VAL A 58 18.99 -6.38 0.56
CA VAL A 58 18.94 -5.28 1.51
C VAL A 58 18.67 -5.82 2.90
N MET A 59 19.07 -5.07 3.92
CA MET A 59 18.70 -5.36 5.30
C MET A 59 17.52 -4.47 5.69
N ILE A 60 16.46 -5.09 6.20
CA ILE A 60 15.36 -4.34 6.81
C ILE A 60 15.78 -3.98 8.24
N GLY A 61 15.85 -2.69 8.50
CA GLY A 61 16.17 -2.11 9.79
C GLY A 61 14.97 -2.09 10.72
N LYS A 62 14.85 -1.01 11.51
CA LYS A 62 13.71 -0.85 12.43
C LYS A 62 12.42 -0.72 11.63
N VAL A 63 11.41 -1.51 12.00
CA VAL A 63 10.06 -1.44 11.44
C VAL A 63 9.12 -0.80 12.47
N ASN A 64 8.39 0.24 12.06
CA ASN A 64 7.36 0.89 12.87
C ASN A 64 6.00 0.59 12.24
N GLY A 65 5.07 0.04 13.02
CA GLY A 65 3.68 -0.15 12.59
C GLY A 65 2.87 1.12 12.78
N ILE A 66 2.00 1.42 11.82
CA ILE A 66 1.17 2.62 11.73
C ILE A 66 -0.27 2.17 11.58
N ASN A 67 -1.13 2.68 12.46
CA ASN A 67 -2.51 2.27 12.63
C ASN A 67 -2.72 0.79 12.99
N GLY A 68 -3.96 0.44 13.37
CA GLY A 68 -4.37 -0.92 13.69
C GLY A 68 -5.67 -1.30 12.99
N GLY A 69 -5.85 -2.60 12.68
CA GLY A 69 -7.07 -3.13 12.07
C GLY A 69 -6.81 -4.22 11.05
N LYS A 70 -7.71 -4.33 10.06
CA LYS A 70 -7.66 -5.29 8.94
C LYS A 70 -6.52 -5.01 7.95
N VAL A 71 -6.01 -3.78 7.96
CA VAL A 71 -4.89 -3.31 7.15
C VAL A 71 -3.93 -2.59 8.09
N ARG A 72 -2.64 -2.81 7.91
CA ARG A 72 -1.58 -2.13 8.65
C ARG A 72 -0.56 -1.54 7.69
N VAL A 73 -0.11 -0.33 8.00
CA VAL A 73 0.98 0.32 7.29
C VAL A 73 2.24 0.20 8.13
N TYR A 74 3.38 0.04 7.49
CA TYR A 74 4.67 -0.07 8.14
C TYR A 74 5.65 0.88 7.49
N GLU A 75 6.46 1.55 8.31
CA GLU A 75 7.63 2.29 7.86
C GLU A 75 8.89 1.56 8.32
N ALA A 76 9.85 1.40 7.42
CA ALA A 76 11.09 0.72 7.71
C ALA A 76 12.28 1.40 7.07
N ASP A 77 13.38 1.48 7.82
CA ASP A 77 14.66 1.82 7.22
C ASP A 77 15.16 0.63 6.40
N ILE A 78 15.51 0.88 5.14
CA ILE A 78 16.19 -0.08 4.29
C ILE A 78 17.68 0.26 4.34
N LEU A 79 18.51 -0.74 4.63
CA LEU A 79 19.92 -0.58 4.91
C LEU A 79 20.79 -1.41 3.97
N ASP A 80 22.01 -0.93 3.70
CA ASP A 80 23.04 -1.73 3.04
C ASP A 80 23.45 -2.93 3.93
N PRO A 81 23.46 -4.17 3.41
CA PRO A 81 23.71 -5.36 4.23
C PRO A 81 25.10 -5.41 4.90
N LYS A 82 26.10 -4.73 4.35
CA LYS A 82 27.50 -4.81 4.83
C LYS A 82 27.82 -3.68 5.81
N THR A 83 27.50 -2.46 5.41
CA THR A 83 27.83 -1.24 6.15
C THR A 83 26.75 -0.86 7.15
N LYS A 84 25.52 -1.37 6.98
CA LYS A 84 24.31 -0.97 7.72
C LYS A 84 23.94 0.50 7.54
N ALA A 85 24.52 1.18 6.55
CA ALA A 85 24.14 2.54 6.21
C ALA A 85 22.70 2.55 5.68
N LYS A 86 21.92 3.56 6.08
CA LYS A 86 20.57 3.76 5.53
C LYS A 86 20.69 4.09 4.04
N ILE A 87 20.00 3.30 3.22
CA ILE A 87 19.90 3.52 1.78
C ILE A 87 18.55 4.13 1.41
N ASN A 88 17.50 3.83 2.17
CA ASN A 88 16.15 4.27 1.82
C ASN A 88 15.21 4.21 3.05
N HIS A 89 14.12 4.97 2.99
CA HIS A 89 12.97 4.86 3.89
C HIS A 89 11.82 4.21 3.12
N GLY A 90 11.47 2.97 3.47
CA GLY A 90 10.42 2.20 2.80
C GLY A 90 9.09 2.25 3.54
N VAL A 91 8.00 2.36 2.78
CA VAL A 91 6.64 2.15 3.28
C VAL A 91 6.13 0.81 2.76
N ALA A 92 5.54 0.00 3.63
CA ALA A 92 4.86 -1.23 3.27
C ALA A 92 3.42 -1.21 3.77
N ILE A 93 2.55 -1.90 3.05
CA ILE A 93 1.18 -2.17 3.49
C ILE A 93 0.97 -3.66 3.58
N CYS A 94 0.29 -4.09 4.65
CA CYS A 94 -0.14 -5.45 4.84
C CYS A 94 -1.65 -5.48 5.02
N HIS A 95 -2.31 -6.22 4.14
CA HIS A 95 -3.71 -6.61 4.29
C HIS A 95 -3.76 -7.85 5.18
N VAL A 96 -3.98 -7.61 6.48
CA VAL A 96 -3.95 -8.61 7.56
C VAL A 96 -5.20 -9.50 7.51
N ASP A 97 -6.35 -8.92 7.18
CA ASP A 97 -7.60 -9.66 6.97
C ASP A 97 -8.05 -9.53 5.51
N THR A 98 -7.88 -10.63 4.77
CA THR A 98 -8.25 -10.73 3.35
C THR A 98 -9.57 -11.49 3.14
N SER A 99 -10.35 -11.74 4.20
CA SER A 99 -11.58 -12.53 4.14
C SER A 99 -12.65 -11.95 3.20
N SER A 100 -12.67 -10.63 3.01
CA SER A 100 -13.62 -9.96 2.12
C SER A 100 -13.16 -9.87 0.66
N TRP A 101 -11.96 -10.34 0.34
CA TRP A 101 -11.43 -10.31 -1.02
C TRP A 101 -12.08 -11.39 -1.88
N SER A 102 -12.22 -11.11 -3.18
CA SER A 102 -12.69 -12.11 -4.13
C SER A 102 -11.72 -13.30 -4.18
N ALA A 103 -12.25 -14.53 -4.28
CA ALA A 103 -11.41 -15.72 -4.51
C ALA A 103 -10.60 -15.63 -5.81
N GLY A 104 -11.08 -14.88 -6.80
CA GLY A 104 -10.37 -14.60 -8.06
C GLY A 104 -9.40 -13.42 -8.00
N HIS A 105 -9.15 -12.84 -6.82
CA HIS A 105 -8.22 -11.72 -6.68
C HIS A 105 -6.81 -12.11 -7.14
N GLY A 106 -6.14 -11.23 -7.89
CA GLY A 106 -4.84 -11.53 -8.52
C GLY A 106 -3.76 -12.01 -7.54
N ALA A 107 -3.79 -11.49 -6.30
CA ALA A 107 -2.90 -11.95 -5.23
C ALA A 107 -3.07 -13.44 -4.88
N PHE A 108 -4.30 -13.94 -4.81
CA PHE A 108 -4.55 -15.36 -4.51
C PHE A 108 -4.18 -16.27 -5.66
N MET A 109 -4.38 -15.81 -6.89
CA MET A 109 -3.95 -16.52 -8.09
C MET A 109 -2.42 -16.64 -8.15
N ALA A 110 -1.69 -15.58 -7.79
CA ALA A 110 -0.24 -15.56 -7.78
C ALA A 110 0.38 -16.35 -6.63
N LEU A 111 -0.22 -16.28 -5.44
CA LEU A 111 0.31 -16.91 -4.21
C LEU A 111 -0.24 -18.32 -3.95
N GLY A 112 -1.21 -18.80 -4.76
CA GLY A 112 -1.82 -20.12 -4.58
C GLY A 112 -2.61 -20.24 -3.28
N SER A 113 -3.42 -19.22 -2.96
CA SER A 113 -4.16 -19.14 -1.69
C SER A 113 -5.64 -18.75 -1.90
N GLY A 114 -6.31 -18.25 -0.86
CA GLY A 114 -7.69 -17.78 -0.95
C GLY A 114 -8.08 -16.82 0.19
N PRO A 115 -9.31 -16.28 0.13
CA PRO A 115 -9.79 -15.27 1.07
C PRO A 115 -9.65 -15.71 2.53
N GLY A 116 -9.04 -14.86 3.36
CA GLY A 116 -8.88 -15.08 4.81
C GLY A 116 -7.86 -16.15 5.20
N LYS A 117 -7.15 -16.75 4.24
CA LYS A 117 -6.15 -17.80 4.51
C LYS A 117 -4.74 -17.25 4.71
N ILE A 118 -4.44 -16.10 4.11
CA ILE A 118 -3.14 -15.45 4.18
C ILE A 118 -3.30 -13.95 4.35
N GLU A 119 -2.29 -13.35 4.97
CA GLU A 119 -2.02 -11.92 4.86
C GLU A 119 -1.35 -11.65 3.51
N VAL A 120 -1.62 -10.48 2.92
CA VAL A 120 -0.96 -10.05 1.67
C VAL A 120 -0.25 -8.74 1.95
N CYS A 121 1.07 -8.75 1.87
CA CYS A 121 1.92 -7.59 2.09
C CYS A 121 2.68 -7.18 0.83
N HIS A 122 2.89 -5.89 0.64
CA HIS A 122 3.77 -5.36 -0.41
C HIS A 122 4.39 -4.03 -0.01
N TRP A 123 5.54 -3.72 -0.58
CA TRP A 123 6.13 -2.39 -0.51
C TRP A 123 5.33 -1.42 -1.38
N ILE A 124 5.22 -0.18 -0.91
CA ILE A 124 4.67 0.95 -1.65
C ILE A 124 5.80 1.52 -2.50
N PHE A 125 5.53 1.83 -3.77
CA PHE A 125 6.55 2.41 -4.65
C PHE A 125 6.71 3.91 -4.38
N GLU A 126 7.85 4.49 -4.80
CA GLU A 126 8.20 5.91 -4.60
C GLU A 126 7.12 6.90 -5.09
N ASN A 127 6.37 6.53 -6.13
CA ASN A 127 5.33 7.38 -6.70
C ASN A 127 3.91 7.03 -6.24
N ASP A 128 3.78 6.02 -5.36
CA ASP A 128 2.50 5.61 -4.80
C ASP A 128 2.32 6.26 -3.42
N MET A 129 1.08 6.56 -3.04
CA MET A 129 0.76 7.26 -1.80
C MET A 129 -0.14 6.41 -0.91
N THR A 130 0.20 6.31 0.37
CA THR A 130 -0.66 5.71 1.39
C THR A 130 -1.06 6.78 2.41
N TRP A 131 -2.35 7.03 2.55
CA TRP A 131 -2.89 7.96 3.53
C TRP A 131 -3.24 7.22 4.82
N THR A 132 -2.73 7.71 5.95
CA THR A 132 -3.03 7.20 7.29
C THR A 132 -3.59 8.30 8.16
N THR A 133 -4.27 7.95 9.25
CA THR A 133 -4.43 8.90 10.36
C THR A 133 -3.06 9.26 10.93
N ALA A 134 -2.93 10.48 11.45
CA ALA A 134 -1.79 10.88 12.25
C ALA A 134 -1.77 10.10 13.58
N ASP A 135 -0.56 9.86 14.09
CA ASP A 135 -0.29 9.14 15.34
C ASP A 135 -0.63 9.99 16.58
#